data_AF-A0A0U5K0T4-F1
#
_entry.id   AF-A0A0U5K0T4-F1
#
_cell.length_a   1.000
_cell.length_b   1.000
_cell.length_c   1.000
_cell.angle_alpha   90.00
_cell.angle_beta   90.00
_cell.angle_gamma   90.00
#
_symmetry.space_group_name_H-M   'P 1'
#
loop_
_entity.id
_entity.type
_entity.pdbx_description
1 polymer ?
#
loop_
_entity_poly.entity_id
_entity_poly.type
_entity_poly.pdbx_seq_one_letter_code
_entity_poly.pdbx_strand_id
1 'polypeptide(L)' 'MRIAGAHRPIVKPDTDNYIKSTLDGLNGLLWEDDNQIVKIVAEKYYSDHPRVEIEVEEVNEDGNT' A
#
# COMPACT_ATOMS: atom_id res chain seq x y z
N MET A 1 -15.25 20.28 -2.94
CA MET A 1 -14.95 19.82 -1.57
C MET A 1 -15.41 18.37 -1.45
N ARG A 2 -14.53 17.38 -1.67
CA ARG A 2 -14.82 15.95 -1.50
C ARG A 2 -14.26 15.44 -0.17
N ILE A 3 -14.25 16.31 0.84
CA ILE A 3 -13.70 16.06 2.16
C ILE A 3 -14.85 15.62 3.06
N ALA A 4 -15.23 14.36 2.94
CA ALA A 4 -15.94 13.61 3.97
C ALA A 4 -15.72 12.14 3.64
N GLY A 5 -15.19 11.37 4.59
CA GLY A 5 -14.76 9.97 4.45
C GLY A 5 -15.86 8.95 4.12
N ALA A 6 -16.91 9.35 3.38
CA ALA A 6 -17.98 8.49 2.89
C ALA A 6 -17.73 7.96 1.46
N HIS A 7 -16.86 8.60 0.68
CA HIS A 7 -16.57 8.18 -0.69
C HIS A 7 -15.08 7.91 -0.88
N ARG A 8 -14.73 6.64 -1.09
CA ARG A 8 -13.37 6.23 -1.49
C ARG A 8 -13.08 6.72 -2.92
N PRO A 9 -11.81 6.99 -3.29
CA PRO A 9 -11.49 7.44 -4.65
C PRO A 9 -11.67 6.32 -5.68
N ILE A 10 -12.82 6.32 -6.34
CA ILE A 10 -13.20 5.34 -7.39
C ILE A 10 -12.65 5.67 -8.79
N VAL A 11 -11.89 6.76 -8.92
CA VAL A 11 -11.28 7.16 -10.20
C VAL A 11 -9.97 6.42 -10.41
N LYS A 12 -9.72 5.97 -11.64
CA LYS A 12 -8.46 5.32 -12.05
C LYS A 12 -7.22 6.17 -11.71
N PRO A 13 -6.03 5.56 -11.56
CA PRO A 13 -5.78 4.12 -11.50
C PRO A 13 -6.40 3.45 -10.27
N ASP A 14 -6.71 2.16 -10.44
CA ASP A 14 -7.22 1.30 -9.38
C ASP A 14 -6.14 1.04 -8.31
N THR A 15 -6.55 0.72 -7.08
CA THR A 15 -5.62 0.55 -5.93
C THR A 15 -4.56 -0.52 -6.19
N ASP A 16 -4.92 -1.60 -6.88
CA ASP A 16 -4.02 -2.69 -7.27
C ASP A 16 -2.84 -2.22 -8.14
N ASN A 17 -3.06 -1.25 -9.04
CA ASN A 17 -1.99 -0.69 -9.86
C ASN A 17 -0.98 0.07 -9.01
N TYR A 18 -1.44 0.78 -7.99
CA TYR A 18 -0.54 1.46 -7.04
C TYR A 18 0.23 0.45 -6.19
N ILE A 19 -0.42 -0.62 -5.72
CA ILE A 19 0.25 -1.69 -4.98
C ILE A 19 1.35 -2.28 -5.87
N LYS A 20 1.01 -2.75 -7.08
CA LYS A 20 1.97 -3.37 -7.98
C LYS A 20 3.16 -2.47 -8.30
N SER A 21 2.90 -1.22 -8.67
CA SER A 21 3.96 -0.24 -8.94
C SER A 21 4.87 0.00 -7.72
N THR A 22 4.31 -0.08 -6.52
CA THR A 22 5.06 0.11 -5.27
C THR A 22 5.90 -1.13 -4.97
N LEU A 23 5.33 -2.33 -5.13
CA LEU A 23 6.05 -3.59 -4.95
C LEU A 23 7.23 -3.69 -5.92
N ASP A 24 6.99 -3.45 -7.21
CA ASP A 24 8.02 -3.51 -8.25
C ASP A 24 9.14 -2.48 -8.00
N GLY A 25 8.79 -1.28 -7.52
CA GLY A 25 9.75 -0.21 -7.26
C GLY A 25 10.61 -0.40 -6.00
N LEU A 26 10.16 -1.23 -5.06
CA LEU A 26 10.83 -1.47 -3.78
C LEU A 26 11.43 -2.86 -3.67
N ASN A 27 11.16 -3.73 -4.64
CA ASN A 27 11.77 -5.05 -4.73
C ASN A 27 13.30 -4.92 -4.87
N GLY A 28 14.04 -5.68 -4.05
CA GLY A 28 15.49 -5.56 -3.92
C GLY A 28 15.97 -4.35 -3.11
N LEU A 29 15.08 -3.45 -2.68
CA LEU A 29 15.41 -2.31 -1.82
C LEU A 29 14.95 -2.52 -0.37
N LEU A 30 13.67 -2.87 -0.16
CA LEU A 30 13.11 -3.13 1.17
C LEU A 30 13.11 -4.62 1.55
N TRP A 31 13.06 -5.50 0.56
CA TRP A 31 13.10 -6.96 0.68
C TRP A 31 13.90 -7.54 -0.49
N GLU A 32 14.34 -8.80 -0.40
CA GLU A 32 15.13 -9.42 -1.47
C GLU A 32 14.25 -9.88 -2.64
N ASP A 33 13.05 -10.38 -2.35
CA ASP A 33 12.10 -10.87 -3.34
C ASP A 33 10.65 -10.57 -2.90
N ASP A 34 9.77 -10.23 -3.84
CA ASP A 34 8.37 -9.90 -3.55
C ASP A 34 7.57 -11.12 -3.05
N ASN A 35 8.08 -12.34 -3.26
CA ASN A 35 7.53 -13.57 -2.70
C ASN A 35 7.52 -13.60 -1.15
N GLN A 36 8.32 -12.76 -0.49
CA GLN A 36 8.40 -12.68 0.97
C GLN A 36 7.16 -11.99 1.59
N ILE A 37 6.36 -11.31 0.76
CA ILE A 37 5.21 -10.53 1.24
C ILE A 37 4.00 -11.44 1.40
N VAL A 38 3.71 -11.82 2.64
CA VAL A 38 2.59 -12.71 2.97
C VAL A 38 1.26 -11.99 3.21
N LYS A 39 1.29 -10.67 3.44
CA LYS A 39 0.10 -9.85 3.71
C LYS A 39 0.30 -8.43 3.20
N ILE A 40 -0.71 -7.89 2.53
CA ILE A 40 -0.76 -6.49 2.09
C ILE A 40 -2.09 -5.88 2.54
N VAL A 41 -2.02 -4.70 3.13
CA VAL A 41 -3.18 -3.84 3.38
C VAL A 41 -2.95 -2.55 2.63
N ALA A 42 -3.92 -2.15 1.80
CA ALA A 42 -3.82 -0.96 0.99
C ALA A 42 -5.15 -0.20 0.99
N GLU A 43 -5.06 1.10 1.26
CA GLU A 43 -6.21 1.97 1.33
C GLU A 43 -5.98 3.24 0.50
N LYS A 44 -7.04 3.70 -0.15
CA LYS A 44 -7.00 4.91 -0.98
C LYS A 44 -7.90 5.97 -0.35
N TYR A 45 -7.37 7.18 -0.24
CA TYR A 45 -8.05 8.34 0.32
C TYR A 45 -7.89 9.55 -0.59
N TYR A 46 -8.85 10.47 -0.55
CA TYR A 46 -8.65 11.79 -1.13
C TYR A 46 -7.73 12.61 -0.22
N SER A 47 -6.77 13.32 -0.80
CA SER A 47 -5.86 14.21 -0.08
C SER A 47 -5.56 15.45 -0.93
N ASP A 48 -5.38 16.60 -0.28
CA ASP A 48 -4.93 17.83 -0.95
C ASP A 48 -3.45 17.75 -1.37
N HIS A 49 -2.69 16.83 -0.76
CA HIS A 49 -1.29 16.53 -1.08
C HIS A 49 -1.13 15.03 -1.37
N PRO A 50 -1.47 14.58 -2.59
CA PRO A 50 -1.45 13.16 -2.95
C PRO A 50 -0.03 12.60 -2.90
N ARG A 51 0.12 11.45 -2.24
CA ARG A 51 1.38 10.73 -2.05
C ARG A 51 1.09 9.26 -1.76
N VAL A 52 2.12 8.42 -1.85
CA VAL A 52 2.08 7.03 -1.39
C VAL A 52 2.82 6.97 -0.06
N GLU A 53 2.16 6.45 0.96
CA GLU A 53 2.75 6.17 2.27
C GLU A 53 2.86 4.67 2.44
N ILE A 54 3.99 4.21 2.96
CA ILE A 54 4.34 2.80 3.02
C ILE A 54 4.91 2.53 4.41
N GLU A 55 4.36 1.52 5.06
CA GLU A 55 4.83 0.98 6.31
C GLU A 55 5.12 -0.51 6.09
N VAL A 56 6.29 -0.94 6.55
CA VAL A 56 6.75 -2.32 6.36
C VAL A 56 7.21 -2.84 7.72
N GLU A 57 6.68 -3.99 8.10
CA GLU A 57 7.00 -4.68 9.34
C GLU A 57 7.44 -6.10 9.03
N GLU A 58 8.49 -6.56 9.72
CA GLU A 58 8.95 -7.94 9.62
C GLU A 58 8.00 -8.86 10.40
N VAL A 59 7.55 -9.94 9.75
CA VAL A 59 6.69 -10.93 10.40
C VAL A 59 7.57 -11.92 11.15
N ASN A 60 7.70 -11.75 12.46
CA ASN A 60 8.35 -12.73 13.32
C ASN A 60 7.42 -13.96 13.49
N GLU A 61 8.00 -15.17 13.60
CA GLU A 61 7.26 -16.46 13.70
C GLU A 61 6.29 -16.53 14.90
N ASP A 62 6.37 -15.61 15.84
CA ASP A 62 5.39 -15.45 16.90
C ASP A 62 4.20 -14.62 16.38
N GLY A 63 3.26 -15.30 15.72
CA GLY A 63 2.02 -14.71 15.16
C GLY A 63 1.07 -14.10 16.21
N ASN A 64 1.52 -13.11 16.96
CA ASN A 64 0.72 -12.36 17.92
C ASN A 64 1.16 -10.89 17.93
N THR A 65 0.47 -10.08 17.13
CA THR A 65 0.20 -8.67 17.41
C THR A 65 -1.30 -8.49 17.47
#